data_AF-A0A4V2YAE2-F1
#
_entry.id   AF-A0A4V2YAE2-F1
#
_cell.length_a   1.000
_cell.length_b   1.000
_cell.length_c   1.000
_cell.angle_alpha   90.00
_cell.angle_beta   90.00
_cell.angle_gamma   90.00
#
_symmetry.space_group_name_H-M   'P 1'
#
loop_
_entity.id
_entity.type
_entity.pdbx_description
1 polymer ?
#
loop_
_entity_poly.entity_id
_entity_poly.type
_entity_poly.pdbx_seq_one_letter_code
_entity_poly.pdbx_strand_id
1 'polypeptide(L)'
;MPTPRADGDREALRILLSARREITTARTRQINRLRALLLAGDETDRDLARGTLTDNRLTTIARRRGKNGDTTEHAVRRAETRRLALSIHNASRELTENKQQLTELVTTFSPLLLDKPGVGPVSGAQAIVSWSHAGRCRDEAAYAALAGISPLPASSGRTTRHRLNRGGDRQLNRAVHDIVGSAQGLVDT
;
A
#
# COMPACT_ATOMS: atom_id res chain seq x y z
N MET A 1 -0.42 19.42 -34.76
CA MET A 1 -0.33 20.00 -33.39
C MET A 1 -0.27 18.84 -32.40
N PRO A 2 0.70 18.77 -31.46
CA PRO A 2 0.64 17.79 -30.40
C PRO A 2 -0.55 18.15 -29.49
N THR A 3 -1.52 17.26 -29.37
CA THR A 3 -2.66 17.43 -28.46
C THR A 3 -2.13 17.57 -27.03
N PRO A 4 -2.58 18.58 -26.26
CA PRO A 4 -2.27 18.68 -24.84
C PRO A 4 -2.62 17.37 -24.15
N ARG A 5 -1.77 16.93 -23.22
CA ARG A 5 -1.99 15.69 -22.46
C ARG A 5 -3.38 15.74 -21.82
N ALA A 6 -4.20 14.72 -22.03
CA ALA A 6 -5.40 14.48 -21.23
C ALA A 6 -4.97 14.05 -19.81
N ASP A 7 -4.33 14.97 -19.08
CA ASP A 7 -3.67 14.72 -17.81
C ASP A 7 -4.66 14.53 -16.65
N GLY A 8 -5.95 14.88 -16.82
CA GLY A 8 -6.95 14.87 -15.74
C GLY A 8 -7.05 13.53 -15.00
N ASP A 9 -7.36 12.45 -15.71
CA ASP A 9 -7.59 11.15 -15.07
C ASP A 9 -6.28 10.54 -14.54
N ARG A 10 -5.14 10.79 -15.20
CA ARG A 10 -3.83 10.28 -14.76
C ARG A 10 -3.32 11.03 -13.53
N GLU A 11 -3.55 12.34 -13.49
CA GLU A 11 -3.23 13.14 -12.31
C GLU A 11 -4.11 12.75 -11.13
N ALA A 12 -5.40 12.44 -11.37
CA ALA A 12 -6.26 11.85 -10.35
C ALA A 12 -5.67 10.54 -9.79
N LEU A 13 -5.17 9.64 -10.64
CA LEU A 13 -4.45 8.44 -10.19
C LEU A 13 -3.21 8.78 -9.34
N ARG A 14 -2.42 9.80 -9.71
CA ARG A 14 -1.25 10.23 -8.92
C ARG A 14 -1.66 10.74 -7.53
N ILE A 15 -2.69 11.58 -7.47
CA ILE A 15 -3.25 12.11 -6.22
C ILE A 15 -3.69 10.96 -5.32
N LEU A 16 -4.44 10.00 -5.87
CA LEU A 16 -4.93 8.84 -5.10
C LEU A 16 -3.80 7.93 -4.62
N LEU A 17 -2.76 7.71 -5.43
CA LEU A 17 -1.59 6.92 -5.01
C LEU A 17 -0.79 7.62 -3.91
N SER A 18 -0.64 8.95 -3.96
CA SER A 18 0.00 9.74 -2.90
C SER A 18 -0.81 9.65 -1.59
N ALA A 19 -2.11 9.92 -1.65
CA ALA A 19 -3.00 9.82 -0.51
C ALA A 19 -2.97 8.42 0.12
N ARG A 20 -2.98 7.37 -0.72
CA ARG A 20 -2.87 5.99 -0.24
C ARG A 20 -1.60 5.74 0.56
N ARG A 21 -0.45 6.25 0.10
CA ARG A 21 0.85 6.10 0.78
C ARG A 21 0.82 6.80 2.13
N GLU A 22 0.26 8.00 2.19
CA GLU A 22 0.11 8.77 3.42
C GLU A 22 -0.78 8.06 4.44
N ILE A 23 -1.97 7.60 4.03
CA ILE A 23 -2.90 6.87 4.89
C ILE A 23 -2.27 5.55 5.37
N THR A 24 -1.59 4.81 4.50
CA THR A 24 -0.91 3.55 4.87
C THR A 24 0.19 3.79 5.91
N THR A 25 0.97 4.86 5.74
CA THR A 25 2.03 5.23 6.68
C THR A 25 1.44 5.65 8.03
N ALA A 26 0.39 6.49 8.02
CA ALA A 26 -0.31 6.92 9.22
C ALA A 26 -0.93 5.74 9.98
N ARG A 27 -1.62 4.84 9.28
CA ARG A 27 -2.21 3.61 9.84
C ARG A 27 -1.16 2.71 10.48
N THR A 28 -0.03 2.50 9.80
CA THR A 28 1.08 1.68 10.34
C THR A 28 1.64 2.29 11.62
N ARG A 29 1.84 3.61 11.64
CA ARG A 29 2.29 4.34 12.83
C ARG A 29 1.31 4.19 14.00
N GLN A 30 0.01 4.31 13.74
CA GLN A 30 -1.04 4.17 14.74
C GLN A 30 -1.12 2.75 15.29
N ILE A 31 -1.02 1.73 14.43
CA ILE A 31 -0.96 0.32 14.84
C ILE A 31 0.24 0.07 15.77
N ASN A 32 1.42 0.57 15.40
CA ASN A 32 2.63 0.40 16.22
C ASN A 32 2.49 1.13 17.56
N ARG A 33 1.91 2.34 17.56
CA ARG A 33 1.65 3.09 18.80
C ARG A 33 0.64 2.38 19.71
N LEU A 34 -0.44 1.84 19.14
CA LEU A 34 -1.44 1.08 19.88
C LEU A 34 -0.82 -0.17 20.51
N ARG A 35 -0.05 -0.94 19.74
CA ARG A 35 0.68 -2.11 20.24
C ARG A 35 1.63 -1.76 21.38
N ALA A 36 2.43 -0.72 21.21
CA ALA A 36 3.37 -0.28 22.25
C ALA A 36 2.64 0.12 23.54
N LEU A 37 1.51 0.83 23.43
CA LEU A 37 0.73 1.25 24.59
C LEU A 37 0.07 0.06 25.32
N LEU A 38 -0.44 -0.92 24.55
CA LEU A 38 -1.00 -2.15 25.10
C LEU A 38 0.08 -3.01 25.78
N LEU A 39 1.29 -3.09 25.22
CA LEU A 39 2.41 -3.84 25.82
C LEU A 39 2.85 -3.27 27.18
N ALA A 40 2.68 -1.97 27.39
CA ALA A 40 2.96 -1.30 28.66
C ALA A 40 1.79 -1.34 29.66
N GLY A 41 0.73 -2.10 29.37
CA GLY A 41 -0.48 -2.22 30.19
C GLY A 41 -0.52 -3.46 31.08
N ASP A 42 -1.72 -3.77 31.56
CA ASP A 42 -2.00 -4.98 32.35
C ASP A 42 -1.94 -6.26 31.50
N GLU A 43 -2.15 -7.45 32.09
CA GLU A 43 -2.13 -8.71 31.32
C GLU A 43 -3.18 -8.71 30.21
N THR A 44 -4.35 -8.12 30.45
CA THR A 44 -5.41 -8.03 29.43
C THR A 44 -4.96 -7.19 28.23
N ASP A 45 -4.27 -6.07 28.47
CA ASP A 45 -3.69 -5.24 27.41
C ASP A 45 -2.57 -6.00 26.67
N ARG A 46 -1.69 -6.70 27.40
CA ARG A 46 -0.60 -7.48 26.81
C ARG A 46 -1.11 -8.64 25.94
N ASP A 47 -2.19 -9.30 26.34
CA ASP A 47 -2.84 -10.33 25.53
C ASP A 47 -3.47 -9.79 24.25
N LEU A 48 -4.07 -8.59 24.31
CA LEU A 48 -4.55 -7.90 23.11
C LEU A 48 -3.41 -7.58 22.15
N ALA A 49 -2.26 -7.15 22.66
CA ALA A 49 -1.08 -6.80 21.86
C ALA A 49 -0.43 -7.99 21.15
N ARG A 50 -0.45 -9.17 21.79
CA ARG A 50 0.19 -10.41 21.26
C ARG A 50 -0.49 -10.94 20.00
N GLY A 51 -1.79 -10.72 19.83
CA GLY A 51 -2.50 -11.21 18.65
C GLY A 51 -2.71 -10.15 17.56
N THR A 52 -3.21 -10.61 16.42
CA THR A 52 -3.52 -9.74 15.28
C THR A 52 -4.60 -8.73 15.64
N LEU A 53 -4.33 -7.43 15.41
CA LEU A 53 -5.30 -6.35 15.63
C LEU A 53 -6.34 -6.31 14.51
N THR A 54 -7.28 -7.25 14.55
CA THR A 54 -8.43 -7.32 13.64
C THR A 54 -9.44 -6.21 13.93
N ASP A 55 -10.32 -5.93 12.97
CA ASP A 55 -11.40 -4.94 13.13
C ASP A 55 -12.27 -5.21 14.36
N ASN A 56 -12.56 -6.49 14.64
CA ASN A 56 -13.32 -6.87 15.83
C ASN A 56 -12.57 -6.50 17.11
N ARG A 57 -11.25 -6.76 17.19
CA ARG A 57 -10.45 -6.39 18.37
C ARG A 57 -10.31 -4.88 18.52
N LEU A 58 -10.10 -4.15 17.43
CA LEU A 58 -10.07 -2.68 17.44
C LEU A 58 -11.41 -2.11 17.94
N THR A 59 -12.52 -2.71 17.52
CA THR A 59 -13.87 -2.35 17.99
C THR A 59 -14.04 -2.66 19.48
N THR A 60 -13.57 -3.81 19.96
CA THR A 60 -13.58 -4.14 21.39
C THR A 60 -12.77 -3.14 22.20
N ILE A 61 -11.56 -2.78 21.76
CA ILE A 61 -10.73 -1.76 22.40
C ILE A 61 -11.46 -0.41 22.43
N ALA A 62 -12.04 0.02 21.32
CA ALA A 62 -12.74 1.29 21.20
C ALA A 62 -14.02 1.38 22.07
N ARG A 63 -14.62 0.24 22.40
CA ARG A 63 -15.84 0.13 23.23
C ARG A 63 -15.57 -0.19 24.70
N ARG A 64 -14.33 -0.51 25.09
CA ARG A 64 -13.97 -0.85 26.47
C ARG A 64 -14.33 0.30 27.41
N ARG A 65 -15.10 0.00 28.45
CA ARG A 65 -15.49 0.95 29.51
C ARG A 65 -14.49 0.90 30.67
N GLY A 66 -14.41 2.00 31.42
CA GLY A 66 -13.67 2.03 32.69
C GLY A 66 -14.36 1.22 33.76
N LYS A 67 -13.60 0.85 34.79
CA LYS A 67 -14.11 0.22 36.01
C LYS A 67 -14.17 1.24 37.14
N ASN A 68 -15.06 1.02 38.11
CA ASN A 68 -15.06 1.81 39.34
C ASN A 68 -13.73 1.56 40.08
N GLY A 69 -13.06 2.63 40.51
CA GLY A 69 -11.75 2.56 41.15
C GLY A 69 -10.55 2.55 40.18
N ASP A 70 -10.76 2.79 38.88
CA ASP A 70 -9.65 2.99 37.93
C ASP A 70 -8.75 4.15 38.37
N THR A 71 -7.44 3.92 38.34
CA THR A 71 -6.46 4.99 38.51
C THR A 71 -6.51 5.96 37.33
N THR A 72 -6.03 7.19 37.52
CA THR A 72 -5.88 8.18 36.45
C THR A 72 -5.07 7.63 35.28
N GLU A 73 -4.02 6.84 35.54
CA GLU A 73 -3.21 6.19 34.51
C GLU A 73 -4.05 5.22 33.66
N HIS A 74 -4.85 4.36 34.28
CA HIS A 74 -5.73 3.43 33.56
C HIS A 74 -6.78 4.17 32.72
N ALA A 75 -7.32 5.27 33.25
CA ALA A 75 -8.27 6.10 32.52
C ALA A 75 -7.64 6.74 31.27
N VAL A 76 -6.44 7.32 31.41
CA VAL A 76 -5.69 7.94 30.29
C VAL A 76 -5.26 6.89 29.26
N ARG A 77 -4.71 5.75 29.70
CA ARG A 77 -4.33 4.64 28.81
C ARG A 77 -5.52 4.16 27.99
N ARG A 78 -6.68 3.97 28.61
CA ARG A 78 -7.92 3.57 27.92
C ARG A 78 -8.40 4.62 26.92
N ALA A 79 -8.37 5.91 27.27
CA ALA A 79 -8.76 6.97 26.35
C ALA A 79 -7.86 7.01 25.11
N GLU A 80 -6.55 6.84 25.31
CA GLU A 80 -5.58 6.86 24.21
C GLU A 80 -5.64 5.60 23.35
N THR A 81 -5.81 4.40 23.93
CA THR A 81 -6.02 3.17 23.14
C THR A 81 -7.31 3.25 22.33
N ARG A 82 -8.39 3.82 22.88
CA ARG A 82 -9.63 4.10 22.15
C ARG A 82 -9.41 5.04 20.97
N ARG A 83 -8.71 6.18 21.19
CA ARG A 83 -8.40 7.15 20.13
C ARG A 83 -7.62 6.50 18.98
N LEU A 84 -6.60 5.71 19.31
CA LEU A 84 -5.78 5.00 18.30
C LEU A 84 -6.59 3.94 17.55
N ALA A 85 -7.42 3.16 18.25
CA ALA A 85 -8.28 2.15 17.62
C ALA A 85 -9.26 2.77 16.61
N LEU A 86 -9.92 3.87 16.99
CA LEU A 86 -10.81 4.62 16.10
C LEU A 86 -10.06 5.21 14.89
N SER A 87 -8.84 5.71 15.10
CA SER A 87 -8.03 6.23 14.01
C SER A 87 -7.61 5.16 13.00
N ILE A 88 -7.29 3.94 13.47
CA ILE A 88 -6.96 2.81 12.60
C ILE A 88 -8.19 2.37 11.79
N HIS A 89 -9.38 2.39 12.40
CA HIS A 89 -10.65 2.14 11.71
C HIS A 89 -10.89 3.15 10.60
N ASN A 90 -10.78 4.44 10.90
CA ASN A 90 -10.95 5.50 9.91
C ASN A 90 -9.97 5.36 8.75
N ALA A 91 -8.69 5.12 9.03
CA ALA A 91 -7.70 4.90 7.99
C ALA A 91 -8.00 3.64 7.14
N SER A 92 -8.58 2.59 7.73
CA SER A 92 -8.98 1.38 6.99
C SER A 92 -10.16 1.65 6.06
N ARG A 93 -11.13 2.47 6.50
CA ARG A 93 -12.23 2.95 5.66
C ARG A 93 -11.71 3.82 4.50
N GLU A 94 -10.86 4.80 4.79
CA GLU A 94 -10.25 5.67 3.77
C GLU A 94 -9.45 4.86 2.74
N LEU A 95 -8.70 3.83 3.16
CA LEU A 95 -7.98 2.95 2.22
C LEU A 95 -8.90 2.13 1.33
N THR A 96 -10.11 1.81 1.80
CA THR A 96 -11.14 1.08 1.05
C THR A 96 -11.77 2.00 0.02
N GLU A 97 -12.19 3.20 0.43
CA GLU A 97 -12.72 4.25 -0.45
C GLU A 97 -11.70 4.65 -1.52
N ASN A 98 -10.43 4.84 -1.14
CA ASN A 98 -9.34 5.11 -2.07
C ASN A 98 -9.12 3.97 -3.07
N LYS A 99 -9.21 2.70 -2.63
CA LYS A 99 -9.10 1.54 -3.53
C LYS A 99 -10.25 1.50 -4.53
N GLN A 100 -11.47 1.86 -4.11
CA GLN A 100 -12.63 1.92 -4.98
C GLN A 100 -12.44 2.98 -6.09
N GLN A 101 -12.03 4.20 -5.73
CA GLN A 101 -11.75 5.26 -6.71
C GLN A 101 -10.63 4.88 -7.69
N LEU A 102 -9.57 4.23 -7.19
CA LEU A 102 -8.51 3.69 -8.06
C LEU A 102 -9.07 2.62 -9.03
N THR A 103 -10.00 1.79 -8.58
CA THR A 103 -10.61 0.75 -9.42
C THR A 103 -11.40 1.38 -10.56
N GLU A 104 -12.22 2.38 -10.27
CA GLU A 104 -13.04 3.09 -11.27
C GLU A 104 -12.19 3.78 -12.34
N LEU A 105 -11.15 4.51 -11.92
CA LEU A 105 -10.25 5.19 -12.85
C LEU A 105 -9.41 4.22 -13.69
N VAL A 106 -8.89 3.16 -13.07
CA VAL A 106 -8.13 2.14 -13.82
C VAL A 106 -9.02 1.42 -14.83
N THR A 107 -10.26 1.09 -14.46
CA THR A 107 -11.23 0.47 -15.36
C THR A 107 -11.56 1.39 -16.54
N THR A 108 -11.65 2.69 -16.30
CA THR A 108 -11.87 3.70 -17.35
C THR A 108 -10.67 3.80 -18.30
N PHE A 109 -9.45 3.74 -17.77
CA PHE A 109 -8.22 3.81 -18.57
C PHE A 109 -7.94 2.53 -19.37
N SER A 110 -8.07 1.37 -18.73
CA SER A 110 -7.70 0.08 -19.29
C SER A 110 -8.40 -1.03 -18.51
N PRO A 111 -9.62 -1.44 -18.91
CA PRO A 111 -10.35 -2.49 -18.20
C PRO A 111 -9.60 -3.83 -18.25
N LEU A 112 -9.00 -4.15 -19.40
CA LEU A 112 -8.23 -5.38 -19.62
C LEU A 112 -6.98 -5.50 -18.74
N LEU A 113 -6.53 -4.41 -18.11
CA LEU A 113 -5.39 -4.44 -17.20
C LEU A 113 -5.74 -5.15 -15.88
N LEU A 114 -6.97 -4.98 -15.38
CA LEU A 114 -7.43 -5.62 -14.15
C LEU A 114 -7.75 -7.11 -14.34
N ASP A 115 -7.94 -7.55 -15.59
CA ASP A 115 -8.13 -8.97 -15.92
C ASP A 115 -6.81 -9.77 -15.88
N LYS A 116 -5.67 -9.10 -15.74
CA LYS A 116 -4.37 -9.77 -15.71
C LYS A 116 -4.09 -10.37 -14.33
N PRO A 117 -3.60 -11.62 -14.26
CA PRO A 117 -3.27 -12.26 -12.99
C PRO A 117 -2.34 -11.41 -12.13
N GLY A 118 -2.70 -11.26 -10.85
CA GLY A 118 -1.95 -10.46 -9.87
C GLY A 118 -2.07 -8.94 -10.03
N VAL A 119 -2.69 -8.43 -11.09
CA VAL A 119 -2.90 -6.98 -11.25
C VAL A 119 -4.13 -6.55 -10.47
N GLY A 120 -3.93 -5.66 -9.50
CA GLY A 120 -4.99 -5.02 -8.74
C GLY A 120 -5.09 -3.53 -9.03
N PRO A 121 -6.11 -2.83 -8.49
CA PRO A 121 -6.33 -1.40 -8.75
C PRO A 121 -5.12 -0.52 -8.45
N VAL A 122 -4.39 -0.82 -7.37
CA VAL A 122 -3.23 -0.03 -6.94
C VAL A 122 -2.03 -0.24 -7.87
N SER A 123 -1.71 -1.50 -8.21
CA SER A 123 -0.58 -1.82 -9.09
C SER A 123 -0.87 -1.43 -10.53
N GLY A 124 -2.12 -1.58 -11.00
CA GLY A 124 -2.58 -1.10 -12.29
C GLY A 124 -2.51 0.42 -12.41
N ALA A 125 -2.97 1.16 -11.40
CA ALA A 125 -2.83 2.61 -11.35
C ALA A 125 -1.37 3.06 -11.41
N GLN A 126 -0.50 2.40 -10.64
CA GLN A 126 0.94 2.68 -10.66
C GLN A 126 1.55 2.40 -12.04
N ALA A 127 1.19 1.28 -12.68
CA ALA A 127 1.64 0.94 -14.02
C ALA A 127 1.23 2.01 -15.04
N ILE A 128 -0.02 2.48 -14.99
CA ILE A 128 -0.55 3.56 -15.84
C ILE A 128 0.24 4.85 -15.60
N VAL A 129 0.37 5.29 -14.34
CA VAL A 129 1.09 6.53 -13.98
C VAL A 129 2.54 6.48 -14.44
N SER A 130 3.25 5.37 -14.19
CA SER A 130 4.65 5.20 -14.55
C SER A 130 4.85 5.05 -16.06
N TRP A 131 3.93 4.43 -16.79
CA TRP A 131 4.00 4.36 -18.26
C TRP A 131 3.75 5.71 -18.93
N SER A 132 2.89 6.56 -18.36
CA SER A 132 2.58 7.93 -18.83
C SER A 132 1.91 8.06 -20.20
N HIS A 133 2.48 7.59 -21.31
CA HIS A 133 1.85 7.73 -22.63
C HIS A 133 2.41 6.75 -23.67
N ALA A 134 1.65 6.58 -24.77
CA ALA A 134 2.09 5.82 -25.93
C ALA A 134 3.42 6.36 -26.47
N GLY A 135 4.32 5.46 -26.85
CA GLY A 135 5.66 5.78 -27.33
C GLY A 135 6.71 6.04 -26.23
N ARG A 136 6.36 6.11 -24.94
CA ARG A 136 7.38 6.22 -23.87
C ARG A 136 8.25 4.96 -23.78
N CYS A 137 7.63 3.80 -23.85
CA CYS A 137 8.30 2.50 -23.88
C CYS A 137 8.08 1.89 -25.26
N ARG A 138 9.18 1.61 -25.97
CA ARG A 138 9.15 1.05 -27.33
C ARG A 138 9.00 -0.47 -27.37
N ASP A 139 9.36 -1.14 -26.28
CA ASP A 139 9.37 -2.58 -26.12
C ASP A 139 9.30 -2.95 -24.62
N GLU A 140 9.17 -4.25 -24.34
CA GLU A 140 9.14 -4.79 -22.97
C GLU A 140 10.45 -4.54 -22.22
N ALA A 141 11.59 -4.55 -22.91
CA ALA A 141 12.90 -4.29 -22.30
C ALA A 141 13.02 -2.85 -21.77
N ALA A 142 12.47 -1.89 -22.50
CA ALA A 142 12.39 -0.48 -22.09
C ALA A 142 11.45 -0.32 -20.89
N TYR A 143 10.36 -1.07 -20.84
CA TYR A 143 9.47 -1.09 -19.66
C TYR A 143 10.15 -1.72 -18.44
N ALA A 144 10.87 -2.83 -18.64
CA ALA A 144 11.68 -3.47 -17.59
C ALA A 144 12.80 -2.53 -17.08
N ALA A 145 13.43 -1.78 -17.98
CA ALA A 145 14.42 -0.77 -17.61
C ALA A 145 13.80 0.39 -16.83
N LEU A 146 12.62 0.86 -17.25
CA LEU A 146 11.86 1.88 -16.53
C LEU A 146 11.50 1.42 -15.11
N ALA A 147 11.03 0.18 -14.95
CA ALA A 147 10.74 -0.41 -13.65
C ALA A 147 12.00 -0.76 -12.84
N GLY A 148 13.20 -0.64 -13.43
CA GLY A 148 14.46 -1.03 -12.78
C GLY A 148 14.57 -2.54 -12.52
N ILE A 149 13.85 -3.37 -13.28
CA ILE A 149 13.90 -4.84 -13.19
C ILE A 149 14.75 -5.46 -14.31
N SER A 150 15.21 -4.66 -15.28
CA SER A 150 16.13 -5.11 -16.32
C SER A 150 17.53 -5.44 -15.74
N PRO A 151 18.16 -6.57 -16.11
CA PRO A 151 19.56 -6.80 -15.78
C PRO A 151 20.46 -5.79 -16.53
N LEU A 152 21.42 -5.16 -15.84
CA LEU A 152 22.40 -4.27 -16.48
C LEU A 152 23.71 -5.02 -16.73
N PRO A 153 24.26 -5.01 -17.95
CA PRO A 153 25.55 -5.60 -18.21
C PRO A 153 26.62 -4.91 -17.36
N ALA A 154 27.45 -5.72 -16.69
CA ALA A 154 28.54 -5.31 -15.82
C ALA A 154 29.87 -5.91 -16.31
N SER A 155 30.06 -5.93 -17.63
CA SER A 155 31.22 -6.53 -18.29
C SER A 155 31.58 -5.78 -19.56
N SER A 156 32.88 -5.52 -19.76
CA SER A 156 33.46 -4.99 -20.99
C SER A 156 34.20 -6.06 -21.82
N GLY A 157 34.14 -7.33 -21.43
CA GLY A 157 34.85 -8.46 -22.06
C GLY A 157 34.06 -9.78 -22.06
N ARG A 158 34.76 -10.93 -22.24
CA ARG A 158 34.19 -12.28 -22.45
C ARG A 158 33.56 -12.93 -21.20
N THR A 159 33.01 -12.15 -20.28
CA THR A 159 32.42 -12.64 -19.04
C THR A 159 31.04 -12.02 -18.87
N THR A 160 29.97 -12.80 -18.99
CA THR A 160 28.61 -12.29 -18.84
C THR A 160 28.29 -12.12 -17.36
N ARG A 161 28.36 -10.89 -16.85
CA ARG A 161 27.90 -10.52 -15.50
C ARG A 161 26.84 -9.44 -15.60
N HIS A 162 25.83 -9.55 -14.75
CA HIS A 162 24.76 -8.57 -14.65
C HIS A 162 24.72 -7.96 -13.24
N ARG A 163 24.48 -6.65 -13.17
CA ARG A 163 24.20 -5.95 -11.91
C ARG A 163 22.75 -5.52 -11.85
N LEU A 164 22.27 -5.31 -10.62
CA LEU A 164 20.93 -4.79 -10.36
C LEU A 164 20.77 -3.37 -10.91
N ASN A 165 19.68 -3.12 -11.64
CA ASN A 165 19.31 -1.77 -12.05
C ASN A 165 18.78 -0.97 -10.85
N ARG A 166 19.49 0.11 -10.49
CA ARG A 166 19.10 0.99 -9.39
C ARG A 166 18.43 2.31 -9.82
N GLY A 167 18.37 2.60 -11.11
CA GLY A 167 17.93 3.90 -11.65
C GLY A 167 16.45 3.98 -12.05
N GLY A 168 15.71 2.88 -12.00
CA GLY A 168 14.30 2.83 -12.40
C GLY A 168 13.31 3.41 -11.36
N ASP A 169 12.05 3.52 -11.77
CA ASP A 169 10.92 3.89 -10.93
C ASP A 169 10.68 2.82 -9.86
N ARG A 170 11.01 3.17 -8.61
CA ARG A 170 10.88 2.28 -7.45
C ARG A 170 9.43 1.94 -7.11
N GLN A 171 8.50 2.83 -7.44
CA GLN A 171 7.08 2.58 -7.21
C GLN A 171 6.58 1.56 -8.22
N LEU A 172 6.99 1.69 -9.49
CA LEU A 172 6.69 0.69 -10.52
C LEU A 172 7.34 -0.66 -10.18
N ASN A 173 8.60 -0.66 -9.74
CA ASN A 173 9.30 -1.88 -9.32
C ASN A 173 8.51 -2.63 -8.24
N ARG A 174 8.09 -1.90 -7.20
CA ARG A 174 7.26 -2.45 -6.13
C ARG A 174 5.93 -2.99 -6.66
N ALA A 175 5.26 -2.26 -7.55
CA ALA A 175 4.00 -2.73 -8.13
C ALA A 175 4.17 -4.05 -8.89
N VAL A 176 5.25 -4.19 -9.67
CA VAL A 176 5.59 -5.44 -10.38
C VAL A 176 5.86 -6.57 -9.40
N HIS A 177 6.62 -6.31 -8.33
CA HIS A 177 6.86 -7.28 -7.27
C HIS A 177 5.55 -7.75 -6.60
N ASP A 178 4.66 -6.82 -6.26
CA ASP A 178 3.36 -7.11 -5.66
C ASP A 178 2.45 -7.92 -6.61
N ILE A 179 2.51 -7.64 -7.92
CA ILE A 179 1.79 -8.41 -8.96
C ILE A 179 2.28 -9.86 -8.99
N VAL A 180 3.60 -10.08 -9.07
CA VAL A 180 4.18 -11.42 -9.14
C VAL A 180 3.82 -12.23 -7.90
N GLY A 181 3.97 -11.65 -6.70
CA GLY A 181 3.62 -12.34 -5.45
C GLY A 181 2.12 -12.68 -5.35
N SER A 182 1.25 -11.81 -5.86
CA SER A 182 -0.19 -12.04 -5.86
C SER A 182 -0.62 -13.08 -6.91
N ALA A 183 0.06 -13.12 -8.06
CA ALA A 183 -0.21 -14.09 -9.11
C ALA A 183 0.24 -15.50 -8.73
N GLN A 184 1.37 -15.65 -8.05
CA GLN A 184 1.85 -16.96 -7.58
C GLN A 184 0.86 -17.60 -6.58
N GLY A 185 0.30 -16.82 -5.66
CA GLY A 185 -0.72 -17.29 -4.73
C GLY A 185 -2.06 -17.70 -5.37
N LEU A 186 -2.31 -17.35 -6.65
CA LEU A 186 -3.49 -17.78 -7.41
C LEU A 186 -3.24 -19.06 -8.24
N VAL A 187 -1.97 -19.42 -8.47
CA VAL A 187 -1.59 -20.64 -9.22
C VAL A 187 -1.38 -21.82 -8.26
N ASP A 188 -1.06 -21.53 -7.00
CA ASP A 188 -0.82 -22.54 -5.94
C ASP A 188 -2.11 -22.96 -5.17
N THR A 189 -3.30 -22.59 -5.68
CA THR A 189 -4.63 -22.96 -5.14
C THR A 189 -5.47 -23.68 -6.19
#